data_AF-A0A6C1MVV1-F1
#
_entry.id   AF-A0A6C1MVV1-F1
#
_cell.length_a   1.000
_cell.length_b   1.000
_cell.length_c   1.000
_cell.angle_alpha   90.00
_cell.angle_beta   90.00
_cell.angle_gamma   90.00
#
_symmetry.space_group_name_H-M   'P 1'
#
loop_
_entity.id
_entity.type
_entity.pdbx_description
1 polymer ?
#
loop_
_entity_poly.entity_id
_entity_poly.type
_entity_poly.pdbx_seq_one_letter_code
_entity_poly.pdbx_strand_id
1 'polypeptide(L)'
;DPDTGEILDRSAINDELEKIEKPAGISNPKDFRNEVVNFVLRARANNQGQNPSWLSYEKLRAVIEQKMFSNTEDLLPVISFNPKASEDDQRKHQQFVNRMLERGYTEKQVRLLAEWYLRVRKSQ
;
A
#
# COMPACT_ATOMS: atom_id res chain seq x y z
N ASP A 1 14.76 21.51 3.78
CA ASP A 1 15.26 21.89 5.10
C ASP A 1 16.50 22.76 4.89
N PRO A 2 16.52 24.02 5.38
CA PRO A 2 17.66 24.93 5.22
C PRO A 2 18.95 24.39 5.86
N ASP A 3 18.85 23.50 6.85
CA ASP A 3 19.99 22.95 7.59
C ASP A 3 20.59 21.70 6.92
N THR A 4 19.88 21.07 5.97
CA THR A 4 20.38 19.91 5.20
C THR A 4 20.62 20.21 3.72
N GLY A 5 20.21 21.38 3.22
CA GLY A 5 20.33 21.74 1.80
C GLY A 5 19.36 21.00 0.88
N GLU A 6 18.53 20.09 1.40
CA GLU A 6 17.44 19.50 0.63
C GLU A 6 16.27 20.49 0.54
N ILE A 7 16.38 21.42 -0.42
CA ILE A 7 15.22 22.12 -0.94
C ILE A 7 14.48 21.07 -1.78
N LEU A 8 13.51 20.39 -1.16
CA LEU A 8 12.64 19.51 -1.91
C LEU A 8 11.94 20.34 -3.00
N ASP A 9 12.31 20.11 -4.26
CA ASP A 9 11.65 20.74 -5.39
C ASP A 9 10.17 20.34 -5.33
N ARG A 10 9.32 21.35 -5.16
CA ARG A 10 7.87 21.17 -5.09
C ARG A 10 7.34 20.46 -6.34
N SER A 11 7.96 20.71 -7.50
CA SER A 11 7.60 20.01 -8.74
C SER A 11 7.93 18.52 -8.61
N ALA A 12 9.16 18.19 -8.24
CA ALA A 12 9.58 16.80 -8.02
C ALA A 12 8.72 16.06 -6.99
N ILE A 13 8.34 16.69 -5.87
CA ILE A 13 7.41 16.08 -4.90
C ILE A 13 6.06 15.80 -5.57
N ASN A 14 5.50 16.78 -6.29
CA ASN A 14 4.20 16.57 -6.94
C ASN A 14 4.27 15.42 -7.94
N ASP A 15 5.35 15.32 -8.72
CA ASP A 15 5.54 14.27 -9.70
C ASP A 15 5.64 12.88 -9.04
N GLU A 16 6.36 12.77 -7.93
CA GLU A 16 6.45 11.51 -7.15
C GLU A 16 5.11 11.13 -6.51
N LEU A 17 4.37 12.09 -5.96
CA LEU A 17 3.04 11.83 -5.39
C LEU A 17 2.05 11.38 -6.46
N GLU A 18 2.06 12.02 -7.64
CA GLU A 18 1.16 11.66 -8.73
C GLU A 18 1.39 10.24 -9.26
N LYS A 19 2.65 9.74 -9.24
CA LYS A 19 2.97 8.34 -9.61
C LYS A 19 2.30 7.32 -8.69
N ILE A 20 1.98 7.69 -7.45
CA ILE A 20 1.32 6.82 -6.46
C ILE A 20 -0.20 7.03 -6.49
N GLU A 21 -0.65 8.28 -6.58
CA GLU A 21 -2.05 8.68 -6.47
C GLU A 21 -2.88 8.30 -7.71
N LYS A 22 -2.33 8.44 -8.93
CA LYS A 22 -3.03 8.07 -10.16
C LYS A 22 -3.36 6.56 -10.21
N PRO A 23 -2.42 5.63 -9.95
CA PRO A 23 -2.74 4.21 -9.86
C PRO A 23 -3.72 3.84 -8.74
N ALA A 24 -3.82 4.68 -7.70
CA ALA A 24 -4.80 4.50 -6.63
C ALA A 24 -6.21 5.02 -6.99
N GLY A 25 -6.43 5.43 -8.24
CA GLY A 25 -7.74 5.87 -8.74
C GLY A 25 -8.04 7.36 -8.52
N ILE A 26 -7.06 8.16 -8.10
CA ILE A 26 -7.26 9.60 -7.89
C ILE A 26 -7.14 10.35 -9.22
N SER A 27 -8.27 10.82 -9.75
CA SER A 27 -8.33 11.52 -11.04
C SER A 27 -7.77 12.95 -10.98
N ASN A 28 -7.92 13.64 -9.85
CA ASN A 28 -7.37 14.98 -9.62
C ASN A 28 -6.53 15.02 -8.32
N PRO A 29 -5.23 14.68 -8.41
CA PRO A 29 -4.33 14.59 -7.27
C PRO A 29 -4.24 15.88 -6.46
N LYS A 30 -4.19 17.04 -7.12
CA LYS A 30 -4.06 18.34 -6.46
C LYS A 30 -5.26 18.64 -5.56
N ASP A 31 -6.47 18.46 -6.08
CA ASP A 31 -7.69 18.73 -5.32
C ASP A 31 -7.87 17.72 -4.19
N PHE A 32 -7.55 16.45 -4.44
CA PHE A 32 -7.54 15.42 -3.41
C PHE A 32 -6.59 15.77 -2.25
N ARG A 33 -5.33 16.15 -2.54
CA ARG A 33 -4.36 16.56 -1.52
C ARG A 33 -4.86 17.77 -0.72
N ASN A 34 -5.42 18.78 -1.40
CA ASN A 34 -5.99 19.96 -0.74
C ASN A 34 -7.17 19.58 0.18
N GLU A 35 -8.05 18.70 -0.26
CA GLU A 35 -9.21 18.24 0.51
C GLU A 35 -8.77 17.48 1.77
N VAL A 36 -7.82 16.55 1.62
CA VAL A 36 -7.25 15.77 2.74
C VAL A 36 -6.54 16.68 3.74
N VAL A 37 -5.71 17.62 3.28
CA VAL A 37 -5.03 18.58 4.17
C VAL A 37 -6.05 19.40 4.97
N ASN A 38 -7.07 19.96 4.29
CA ASN A 38 -8.12 20.73 4.96
C ASN A 38 -8.90 19.89 5.96
N PHE A 39 -9.21 18.64 5.63
CA PHE A 39 -9.84 17.70 6.55
C PHE A 39 -8.98 17.46 7.79
N VAL A 40 -7.71 17.09 7.62
CA VAL A 40 -6.79 16.80 8.73
C VAL A 40 -6.57 18.02 9.62
N LEU A 41 -6.34 19.20 9.04
CA LEU A 41 -6.15 20.43 9.81
C LEU A 41 -7.39 20.78 10.64
N ARG A 42 -8.60 20.65 10.06
CA ARG A 42 -9.85 20.86 10.80
C ARG A 42 -10.05 19.85 11.92
N ALA A 43 -9.80 18.57 11.65
CA ALA A 43 -9.94 17.52 12.66
C ALA A 43 -8.95 17.72 13.82
N ARG A 44 -7.69 18.08 13.52
CA ARG A 44 -6.68 18.39 14.54
C ARG A 44 -7.07 19.59 15.38
N ALA A 45 -7.54 20.68 14.75
CA ALA A 45 -8.01 21.86 15.48
C ALA A 45 -9.15 21.52 16.46
N ASN A 46 -10.04 20.60 16.07
CA ASN A 46 -11.17 20.17 16.88
C ASN A 46 -10.84 19.06 17.91
N ASN A 47 -9.66 18.43 17.82
CA ASN A 47 -9.28 17.29 18.66
C ASN A 47 -7.91 17.48 19.33
N GLN A 48 -7.67 18.67 19.91
CA GLN A 48 -6.45 18.97 20.69
C GLN A 48 -5.14 18.66 19.95
N GLY A 49 -5.13 18.86 18.63
CA GLY A 49 -3.98 18.58 17.77
C GLY A 49 -3.80 17.12 17.36
N GLN A 50 -4.64 16.20 17.85
CA GLN A 50 -4.60 14.78 17.49
C GLN A 50 -5.06 14.55 16.06
N ASN A 51 -4.34 13.70 15.34
CA ASN A 51 -4.69 13.36 13.95
C ASN A 51 -5.99 12.54 13.91
N PRO A 52 -6.86 12.78 12.91
CA PRO A 52 -8.03 11.94 12.71
C PRO A 52 -7.63 10.52 12.30
N SER A 53 -8.47 9.54 12.65
CA SER A 53 -8.37 8.21 12.06
C SER A 53 -8.60 8.29 10.55
N TRP A 54 -7.79 7.60 9.76
CA TRP A 54 -7.97 7.54 8.30
C TRP A 54 -9.32 6.93 7.89
N LEU A 55 -9.94 6.14 8.78
CA LEU A 55 -11.27 5.56 8.61
C LEU A 55 -12.39 6.60 8.67
N SER A 56 -12.14 7.75 9.31
CA SER A 56 -13.18 8.77 9.56
C SER A 56 -13.53 9.61 8.34
N TYR A 57 -12.79 9.44 7.23
CA TYR A 57 -13.02 10.19 6.00
C TYR A 57 -13.09 9.25 4.80
N GLU A 58 -14.28 9.18 4.20
CA GLU A 58 -14.63 8.17 3.20
C GLU A 58 -13.70 8.19 1.98
N LYS A 59 -13.36 9.38 1.45
CA LYS A 59 -12.48 9.46 0.28
C LYS A 59 -11.07 8.96 0.58
N LEU A 60 -10.54 9.25 1.76
CA LEU A 60 -9.23 8.75 2.20
C LEU A 60 -9.27 7.23 2.42
N ARG A 61 -10.34 6.74 3.06
CA ARG A 61 -10.57 5.31 3.27
C ARG A 61 -10.64 4.54 1.95
N ALA A 62 -11.43 5.00 0.99
CA ALA A 62 -11.60 4.35 -0.31
C ALA A 62 -10.28 4.22 -1.08
N VAL A 63 -9.45 5.27 -1.08
CA VAL A 63 -8.13 5.24 -1.74
C VAL A 63 -7.19 4.25 -1.05
N ILE A 64 -7.14 4.25 0.29
CA ILE A 64 -6.29 3.33 1.05
C ILE A 64 -6.74 1.88 0.85
N GLU A 65 -8.05 1.62 0.93
CA GLU A 65 -8.63 0.31 0.68
C GLU A 65 -8.30 -0.15 -0.74
N GLN A 66 -8.57 0.66 -1.78
CA GLN A 66 -8.25 0.33 -3.17
C GLN A 66 -6.75 0.04 -3.35
N LYS A 67 -5.85 0.82 -2.72
CA LYS A 67 -4.40 0.58 -2.78
C LYS A 67 -3.99 -0.71 -2.06
N MET A 68 -4.57 -1.01 -0.90
CA MET A 68 -4.29 -2.24 -0.17
C MET A 68 -4.85 -3.48 -0.90
N PHE A 69 -6.04 -3.38 -1.50
CA PHE A 69 -6.65 -4.48 -2.24
C PHE A 69 -5.95 -4.75 -3.57
N SER A 70 -5.65 -3.72 -4.37
CA SER A 70 -4.86 -3.89 -5.61
C SER A 70 -3.50 -4.54 -5.34
N ASN A 71 -2.78 -4.05 -4.32
CA ASN A 71 -1.51 -4.66 -3.93
C ASN A 71 -1.67 -6.12 -3.45
N THR A 72 -2.77 -6.49 -2.79
CA THR A 72 -2.97 -7.88 -2.34
C THR A 72 -3.44 -8.82 -3.45
N GLU A 73 -4.18 -8.33 -4.43
CA GLU A 73 -4.55 -9.08 -5.64
C GLU A 73 -3.33 -9.38 -6.51
N ASP A 74 -2.44 -8.40 -6.68
CA ASP A 74 -1.15 -8.58 -7.37
C ASP A 74 -0.21 -9.54 -6.63
N LEU A 75 -0.40 -9.71 -5.32
CA LEU A 75 0.36 -10.68 -4.52
C LEU A 75 -0.18 -12.11 -4.64
N LEU A 76 -1.44 -12.34 -5.05
CA LEU A 76 -2.01 -13.68 -5.13
C LEU A 76 -1.25 -14.64 -6.09
N PRO A 77 -0.90 -14.23 -7.33
CA PRO A 77 -0.11 -15.08 -8.23
C PRO A 77 1.27 -15.36 -7.64
N VAL A 78 1.82 -14.38 -6.91
CA VAL A 78 3.14 -14.38 -6.33
C VAL A 78 3.22 -15.27 -5.09
N ILE A 79 2.22 -15.31 -4.20
CA ILE A 79 2.26 -16.11 -2.96
C ILE A 79 1.87 -17.57 -3.17
N SER A 80 1.11 -17.87 -4.22
CA SER A 80 0.70 -19.24 -4.53
C SER A 80 1.92 -20.15 -4.77
N PHE A 81 1.84 -21.43 -4.40
CA PHE A 81 2.88 -22.42 -4.72
C PHE A 81 2.60 -23.20 -6.02
N ASN A 82 1.58 -22.81 -6.78
CA ASN A 82 1.33 -23.37 -8.11
C ASN A 82 2.46 -22.97 -9.09
N PRO A 83 2.71 -23.78 -10.14
CA PRO A 83 3.62 -23.41 -11.22
C PRO A 83 3.35 -22.00 -11.74
N LYS A 84 4.41 -21.20 -11.86
CA LYS A 84 4.33 -19.79 -12.29
C LYS A 84 4.33 -19.74 -13.81
N ALA A 85 3.49 -18.87 -14.39
CA ALA A 85 3.36 -18.73 -15.84
C ALA A 85 4.49 -17.87 -16.45
N SER A 86 5.18 -17.07 -15.63
CA SER A 86 6.27 -16.20 -16.07
C SER A 86 7.48 -16.28 -15.13
N GLU A 87 8.68 -15.99 -15.68
CA GLU A 87 9.91 -15.89 -14.89
C GLU A 87 9.86 -14.74 -13.88
N ASP A 88 9.18 -13.65 -14.20
CA ASP A 88 9.00 -12.51 -13.30
C ASP A 88 8.18 -12.89 -12.06
N ASP A 89 7.10 -13.66 -12.24
CA ASP A 89 6.30 -14.18 -11.14
C ASP A 89 7.09 -15.19 -10.28
N GLN A 90 7.92 -16.02 -10.91
CA GLN A 90 8.82 -16.94 -10.20
C GLN A 90 9.83 -16.18 -9.33
N ARG A 91 10.43 -15.11 -9.88
CA ARG A 91 11.36 -14.24 -9.15
C ARG A 91 10.68 -13.55 -7.97
N LYS A 92 9.50 -12.97 -8.19
CA LYS A 92 8.70 -12.33 -7.14
C LYS A 92 8.30 -13.34 -6.04
N HIS A 93 7.95 -14.57 -6.42
CA HIS A 93 7.64 -15.65 -5.47
C HIS A 93 8.84 -15.97 -4.58
N GLN A 94 10.03 -16.11 -5.19
CA GLN A 94 11.25 -16.38 -4.42
C GLN A 94 11.58 -15.24 -3.45
N GLN A 95 11.43 -13.98 -3.88
CA GLN A 95 11.61 -12.82 -2.99
C GLN A 95 10.60 -12.80 -1.83
N PHE A 96 9.36 -13.19 -2.09
CA PHE A 96 8.35 -13.35 -1.04
C PHE A 96 8.76 -14.42 -0.03
N VAL A 97 9.16 -15.61 -0.50
CA VAL A 97 9.61 -16.70 0.38
C VAL A 97 10.84 -16.26 1.20
N ASN A 98 11.85 -15.67 0.56
CA ASN A 98 13.07 -15.21 1.23
C ASN A 98 12.78 -14.21 2.36
N ARG A 99 11.92 -13.21 2.12
CA ARG A 99 11.52 -12.25 3.16
C ARG A 99 10.80 -12.89 4.34
N MET A 100 10.08 -13.99 4.10
CA MET A 100 9.44 -14.75 5.18
C MET A 100 10.47 -15.60 5.94
N LEU A 101 11.45 -16.18 5.25
CA LEU A 101 12.56 -16.89 5.91
C LEU A 101 13.39 -15.95 6.79
N GLU A 102 13.70 -14.75 6.31
CA GLU A 102 14.38 -13.69 7.08
C GLU A 102 13.62 -13.29 8.35
N ARG A 103 12.29 -13.45 8.36
CA ARG A 103 11.43 -13.20 9.52
C ARG A 103 11.34 -14.40 10.48
N GLY A 104 12.11 -15.47 10.24
CA GLY A 104 12.19 -16.64 11.10
C GLY A 104 11.19 -17.75 10.78
N TYR A 105 10.47 -17.66 9.65
CA TYR A 105 9.62 -18.76 9.19
C TYR A 105 10.46 -19.82 8.46
N THR A 106 10.03 -21.08 8.51
CA THR A 106 10.56 -22.15 7.64
C THR A 106 9.80 -22.19 6.33
N GLU A 107 10.41 -22.73 5.26
CA GLU A 107 9.72 -22.88 3.96
C GLU A 107 8.40 -23.64 4.09
N LYS A 108 8.35 -24.66 4.95
CA LYS A 108 7.14 -25.44 5.23
C LYS A 108 6.04 -24.57 5.87
N GLN A 109 6.39 -23.70 6.83
CA GLN A 109 5.44 -22.76 7.43
C GLN A 109 4.94 -21.74 6.40
N VAL A 110 5.83 -21.19 5.55
CA VAL A 110 5.46 -20.23 4.50
C VAL A 110 4.46 -20.86 3.52
N ARG A 111 4.71 -22.10 3.10
CA ARG A 111 3.80 -22.86 2.24
C ARG A 111 2.42 -23.06 2.88
N LEU A 112 2.39 -23.56 4.11
CA LEU A 112 1.13 -23.80 4.83
C LEU A 112 0.32 -22.51 5.04
N LEU A 113 1.00 -21.40 5.37
CA LEU A 113 0.36 -20.09 5.53
C LEU A 113 -0.24 -19.58 4.22
N ALA A 114 0.50 -19.69 3.11
CA ALA A 114 0.02 -19.27 1.79
C ALA A 114 -1.18 -20.11 1.34
N GLU A 115 -1.12 -21.43 1.50
CA GLU A 115 -2.21 -22.35 1.15
C GLU A 115 -3.46 -22.12 2.00
N TRP A 116 -3.30 -21.91 3.32
CA TRP A 116 -4.41 -21.58 4.21
C TRP A 116 -5.09 -20.27 3.80
N TYR A 117 -4.30 -19.22 3.54
CA TYR A 117 -4.84 -17.91 3.14
C TYR A 117 -5.63 -18.00 1.83
N LEU A 118 -5.10 -18.70 0.82
CA LEU A 118 -5.80 -18.90 -0.46
C LEU A 118 -7.09 -19.71 -0.29
N ARG A 119 -7.12 -20.67 0.64
CA ARG A 119 -8.33 -21.44 0.95
C ARG A 119 -9.40 -20.58 1.61
N VAL A 120 -9.03 -19.82 2.64
CA VAL A 120 -9.97 -18.93 3.36
C VAL A 120 -10.57 -17.90 2.41
N ARG A 121 -9.75 -17.29 1.54
CA ARG A 121 -10.22 -16.33 0.56
C ARG A 121 -11.21 -16.93 -0.46
N LYS A 122 -11.01 -18.18 -0.91
CA LYS A 122 -11.96 -18.85 -1.81
C LYS A 122 -13.31 -19.17 -1.17
N SER A 123 -13.37 -19.23 0.16
CA SER A 123 -14.59 -19.53 0.91
C SER A 123 -15.36 -18.28 1.38
N GLN A 124 -14.87 -17.08 1.09
CA GLN A 124 -15.55 -15.80 1.30
C GLN A 124 -16.16 -15.33 -0.03
#